data_AF-A0AAD4X2V5-F1
#
_entry.id   AF-A0AAD4X2V5-F1
#
_cell.length_a   1.000
_cell.length_b   1.000
_cell.length_c   1.000
_cell.angle_alpha   90.00
_cell.angle_beta   90.00
_cell.angle_gamma   90.00
#
_symmetry.space_group_name_H-M   'P 1'
#
loop_
_entity.id
_entity.type
_entity.pdbx_description
1 polymer ?
#
loop_
_entity_poly.entity_id
_entity_poly.type
_entity_poly.pdbx_seq_one_letter_code
_entity_poly.pdbx_strand_id
1 'polypeptide(L)'
;MSLPRLESLVLQSVQFGGDDTPNNLFSKCPVLESLTITHCVFQSNLVITSPKLKHLMIDLYFPGTNKKDSMIKLNTPSLLSFRCKDYMSRDYNVETDLSVLVRAELDMTPGEFDANGILRLDGNSRSLYEQRMMKLLKAFHTIEDLTLSVWFFEINPWDCSAIYPVYTTSMCNLRCLRLGAGLADRSLKMILNLLMNSLKIESLVIEINKAIFTTPPSPYWDEVDLTTRANYESLWETQEPYVQYMMHELKFAEVRGVQGRLNELVLLQFLLKQCTVLEKCYFT
;
A
#
# COMPACT_ATOMS: atom_id res chain seq x y z
N MET A 1 -22.91 -18.33 23.30
CA MET A 1 -23.53 -18.61 21.99
C MET A 1 -22.44 -18.95 20.99
N SER A 2 -22.55 -20.08 20.29
CA SER A 2 -21.64 -20.49 19.20
C SER A 2 -22.39 -20.40 17.87
N LEU A 3 -21.73 -19.96 16.80
CA LEU A 3 -22.32 -19.78 15.47
C LEU A 3 -21.62 -20.72 14.46
N PRO A 4 -21.81 -22.04 14.59
CA PRO A 4 -20.99 -23.05 13.90
C PRO A 4 -21.18 -23.12 12.39
N ARG A 5 -22.19 -22.44 11.85
CA ARG A 5 -22.52 -22.39 10.41
C ARG A 5 -22.33 -20.99 9.79
N LEU A 6 -21.81 -20.03 10.55
CA LEU A 6 -21.66 -18.66 10.06
C LEU A 6 -20.42 -18.57 9.15
N GLU A 7 -20.65 -18.42 7.86
CA GLU A 7 -19.61 -18.33 6.82
C GLU A 7 -19.20 -16.89 6.50
N SER A 8 -20.11 -15.93 6.70
CA SER A 8 -19.84 -14.51 6.45
C SER A 8 -20.33 -13.65 7.61
N LEU A 9 -19.49 -12.72 8.05
CA LEU A 9 -19.79 -11.78 9.12
C LEU A 9 -19.41 -10.36 8.69
N VAL A 10 -20.36 -9.45 8.83
CA VAL A 10 -20.14 -8.01 8.63
C VAL A 10 -20.40 -7.30 9.96
N LEU A 11 -19.39 -6.57 10.43
CA LEU A 11 -19.47 -5.68 11.57
C LEU A 11 -19.34 -4.26 11.05
N GLN A 12 -20.34 -3.42 11.33
CA GLN A 12 -20.37 -2.03 10.90
C GLN A 12 -20.76 -1.14 12.06
N SER A 13 -19.93 -0.13 12.33
CA SER A 13 -20.20 0.88 13.36
C SER A 13 -20.47 0.29 14.75
N VAL A 14 -19.80 -0.82 15.08
CA VAL A 14 -19.95 -1.51 16.37
C VAL A 14 -18.88 -1.02 17.34
N GLN A 15 -19.29 -0.68 18.56
CA GLN A 15 -18.39 -0.34 19.65
C GLN A 15 -18.27 -1.52 20.62
N PHE A 16 -17.05 -2.03 20.77
CA PHE A 16 -16.75 -3.10 21.72
C PHE A 16 -16.19 -2.51 23.02
N GLY A 17 -16.85 -2.81 24.14
CA GLY A 17 -16.40 -2.44 25.49
C GLY A 17 -15.22 -3.30 25.97
N GLY A 18 -14.64 -2.95 27.14
CA GLY A 18 -13.45 -3.60 27.68
C GLY A 18 -13.62 -5.09 28.01
N ASP A 19 -14.80 -5.48 28.50
CA ASP A 19 -15.13 -6.87 28.80
C ASP A 19 -15.65 -7.62 27.56
N ASP A 20 -16.16 -6.89 26.56
CA ASP A 20 -16.68 -7.40 25.31
C ASP A 20 -15.57 -7.56 24.27
N THR A 21 -14.66 -8.50 24.51
CA THR A 21 -13.58 -8.73 23.54
C THR A 21 -14.13 -9.38 22.26
N PRO A 22 -14.00 -8.74 21.08
CA PRO A 22 -14.40 -9.33 19.79
C PRO A 22 -13.60 -10.62 19.49
N ASN A 23 -12.47 -10.82 20.16
CA ASN A 23 -11.65 -12.03 20.08
C ASN A 23 -12.47 -13.30 20.39
N ASN A 24 -13.45 -13.20 21.30
CA ASN A 24 -14.34 -14.30 21.66
C ASN A 24 -15.52 -14.49 20.68
N LEU A 25 -15.65 -13.63 19.66
CA LEU A 25 -16.65 -13.75 18.60
C LEU A 25 -16.11 -14.63 17.47
N PHE A 26 -14.91 -14.34 16.98
CA PHE A 26 -14.32 -15.06 15.84
C PHE A 26 -14.00 -16.51 16.16
N SER A 27 -13.52 -16.79 17.39
CA SER A 27 -13.27 -18.16 17.86
C SER A 27 -14.52 -19.03 17.90
N LYS A 28 -15.72 -18.43 17.91
CA LYS A 28 -17.02 -19.11 17.93
C LYS A 28 -17.65 -19.27 16.54
N CYS A 29 -16.94 -18.87 15.49
CA CYS A 29 -17.37 -18.98 14.10
C CYS A 29 -16.36 -19.83 13.31
N PRO A 30 -16.25 -21.15 13.57
CA PRO A 30 -15.19 -22.01 13.03
C PRO A 30 -15.21 -22.20 11.51
N VAL A 31 -16.32 -21.84 10.85
CA VAL A 31 -16.49 -21.95 9.40
C VAL A 31 -16.46 -20.60 8.68
N LEU A 32 -16.06 -19.53 9.36
CA LEU A 32 -16.07 -18.18 8.83
C LEU A 32 -15.07 -18.03 7.67
N GLU A 33 -15.58 -17.79 6.46
CA GLU A 33 -14.82 -17.60 5.23
C GLU A 33 -14.65 -16.12 4.85
N SER A 34 -15.58 -15.25 5.27
CA SER A 34 -15.53 -13.82 4.99
C SER A 34 -15.79 -12.97 6.24
N LEU A 35 -14.95 -11.97 6.47
CA LEU A 35 -15.07 -11.03 7.57
C LEU A 35 -14.88 -9.60 7.05
N THR A 36 -15.86 -8.75 7.32
CA THR A 36 -15.79 -7.31 7.06
C THR A 36 -15.98 -6.55 8.37
N ILE A 37 -15.04 -5.66 8.69
CA ILE A 37 -15.08 -4.78 9.85
C ILE A 37 -15.00 -3.34 9.36
N THR A 38 -16.01 -2.54 9.61
CA THR A 38 -16.11 -1.16 9.10
C THR A 38 -16.52 -0.20 10.21
N HIS A 39 -15.75 0.87 10.41
CA HIS A 39 -15.99 1.91 11.42
C HIS A 39 -16.24 1.37 12.83
N CYS A 40 -15.67 0.22 13.19
CA CYS A 40 -15.79 -0.36 14.52
C CYS A 40 -14.75 0.25 15.47
N VAL A 41 -15.08 0.30 16.76
CA VAL A 41 -14.18 0.82 17.79
C VAL A 41 -13.85 -0.27 18.79
N PHE A 42 -12.55 -0.48 19.02
CA PHE A 42 -12.04 -1.48 19.94
C PHE A 42 -11.30 -0.81 21.10
N GLN A 43 -11.68 -1.15 22.34
CA GLN A 43 -10.97 -0.67 23.52
C GLN A 43 -9.66 -1.44 23.78
N SER A 44 -9.54 -2.67 23.30
CA SER A 44 -8.36 -3.53 23.42
C SER A 44 -7.79 -3.92 22.05
N ASN A 45 -6.68 -4.66 22.05
CA ASN A 45 -6.16 -5.30 20.84
C ASN A 45 -7.18 -6.27 20.25
N LEU A 46 -7.20 -6.35 18.92
CA LEU A 46 -8.06 -7.24 18.15
C LEU A 46 -7.25 -8.46 17.73
N VAL A 47 -7.78 -9.64 17.95
CA VAL A 47 -7.19 -10.91 17.49
C VAL A 47 -8.20 -11.59 16.59
N ILE A 48 -7.86 -11.67 15.30
CA ILE A 48 -8.66 -12.33 14.29
C ILE A 48 -8.06 -13.72 14.07
N THR A 49 -8.68 -14.72 14.70
CA THR A 49 -8.33 -16.13 14.51
C THR A 49 -9.46 -16.82 13.78
N SER A 50 -9.23 -17.20 12.52
CA SER A 50 -10.15 -18.07 11.78
C SER A 50 -9.38 -18.88 10.73
N PRO A 51 -9.34 -20.21 10.86
CA PRO A 51 -8.56 -21.07 9.97
C PRO A 51 -9.15 -21.16 8.56
N LYS A 52 -10.44 -20.86 8.37
CA LYS A 52 -11.11 -20.92 7.06
C LYS A 52 -11.33 -19.55 6.41
N LEU A 53 -10.85 -18.48 7.04
CA LEU A 53 -11.06 -17.13 6.52
C LEU A 53 -10.29 -16.91 5.23
N LYS A 54 -11.02 -16.68 4.14
CA LYS A 54 -10.50 -16.42 2.79
C LYS A 54 -10.46 -14.93 2.47
N HIS A 55 -11.42 -14.17 2.98
CA HIS A 55 -11.59 -12.76 2.66
C HIS A 55 -11.69 -11.92 3.93
N LEU A 56 -10.78 -10.96 4.07
CA LEU A 56 -10.77 -10.03 5.19
C LEU A 56 -10.75 -8.59 4.68
N MET A 57 -11.75 -7.81 5.08
CA MET A 57 -11.80 -6.37 4.89
C MET A 57 -11.84 -5.67 6.24
N ILE A 58 -10.90 -4.77 6.46
CA ILE A 58 -10.82 -3.92 7.64
C ILE A 58 -10.83 -2.47 7.15
N ASP A 59 -11.84 -1.70 7.52
CA ASP A 59 -11.93 -0.26 7.33
C ASP A 59 -12.18 0.40 8.68
N LEU A 60 -11.09 0.82 9.34
CA LEU A 60 -11.12 1.47 10.65
C LEU A 60 -10.70 2.93 10.58
N TYR A 61 -10.55 3.47 9.37
CA TYR A 61 -10.35 4.89 9.19
C TYR A 61 -11.65 5.62 9.55
N PHE A 62 -11.68 6.21 10.73
CA PHE A 62 -12.74 7.09 11.18
C PHE A 62 -12.12 8.27 11.94
N PRO A 63 -12.44 9.52 11.58
CA PRO A 63 -11.87 10.70 12.24
C PRO A 63 -12.17 10.70 13.75
N GLY A 64 -11.18 11.03 14.58
CA GLY A 64 -11.33 11.09 16.03
C GLY A 64 -11.24 9.74 16.76
N THR A 65 -11.03 8.62 16.05
CA THR A 65 -10.86 7.29 16.66
C THR A 65 -9.47 6.71 16.48
N ASN A 66 -8.48 7.51 16.09
CA ASN A 66 -7.08 7.09 16.02
C ASN A 66 -6.54 6.76 17.42
N LYS A 67 -6.75 5.53 17.86
CA LYS A 67 -6.24 5.03 19.13
C LYS A 67 -4.78 4.59 18.95
N LYS A 68 -3.86 5.44 19.40
CA LYS A 68 -2.43 5.13 19.48
C LYS A 68 -2.23 3.80 20.23
N ASP A 69 -1.32 2.97 19.72
CA ASP A 69 -0.86 1.71 20.33
C ASP A 69 -1.86 0.56 20.38
N SER A 70 -2.94 0.63 19.60
CA SER A 70 -3.79 -0.54 19.37
C SER A 70 -3.19 -1.45 18.30
N MET A 71 -3.26 -2.76 18.54
CA MET A 71 -2.71 -3.80 17.68
C MET A 71 -3.81 -4.70 17.13
N ILE A 72 -3.66 -5.10 15.87
CA ILE A 72 -4.47 -6.14 15.23
C ILE A 72 -3.57 -7.33 14.93
N LYS A 73 -3.91 -8.47 15.50
CA LYS A 73 -3.26 -9.75 15.24
C LYS A 73 -4.07 -10.55 14.23
N LEU A 74 -3.40 -11.05 13.20
CA LEU A 74 -3.97 -11.87 12.15
C LEU A 74 -3.42 -13.30 12.26
N ASN A 75 -4.31 -14.23 12.57
CA ASN A 75 -4.06 -15.67 12.56
C ASN A 75 -5.07 -16.33 11.61
N THR A 76 -4.79 -16.19 10.33
CA THR A 76 -5.72 -16.51 9.22
C THR A 76 -4.93 -17.16 8.09
N PRO A 77 -4.52 -18.44 8.24
CA PRO A 77 -3.61 -19.11 7.32
C PRO A 77 -4.21 -19.42 5.94
N SER A 78 -5.52 -19.29 5.76
CA SER A 78 -6.22 -19.52 4.48
C SER A 78 -6.63 -18.22 3.79
N LEU A 79 -6.05 -17.09 4.18
CA LEU A 79 -6.44 -15.78 3.68
C LEU A 79 -5.98 -15.57 2.23
N LEU A 80 -6.93 -15.44 1.31
CA LEU A 80 -6.69 -15.23 -0.12
C LEU A 80 -6.73 -13.76 -0.51
N SER A 81 -7.54 -12.96 0.20
CA SER A 81 -7.69 -11.52 -0.07
C SER A 81 -7.75 -10.70 1.21
N PHE A 82 -6.96 -9.63 1.25
CA PHE A 82 -6.90 -8.70 2.35
C PHE A 82 -7.09 -7.26 1.88
N ARG A 83 -8.06 -6.54 2.44
CA ARG A 83 -8.21 -5.10 2.26
C ARG A 83 -8.11 -4.41 3.61
N CYS A 84 -7.25 -3.40 3.70
CA CYS A 84 -7.03 -2.64 4.91
C CYS A 84 -7.08 -1.15 4.60
N LYS A 85 -8.05 -0.46 5.22
CA LYS A 85 -8.14 1.00 5.26
C LYS A 85 -8.09 1.46 6.71
N ASP A 86 -7.01 2.12 7.12
CA ASP A 86 -6.74 2.38 8.54
C ASP A 86 -5.71 3.50 8.74
N TYR A 87 -5.24 3.68 9.97
CA TYR A 87 -4.10 4.52 10.30
C TYR A 87 -2.79 3.71 10.32
N MET A 88 -1.70 4.30 9.81
CA MET A 88 -0.34 3.73 9.92
C MET A 88 0.15 3.62 11.38
N SER A 89 -0.52 4.32 12.31
CA SER A 89 -0.33 4.21 13.75
C SER A 89 -0.87 2.91 14.36
N ARG A 90 -1.55 2.05 13.59
CA ARG A 90 -2.01 0.75 14.05
C ARG A 90 -1.01 -0.35 13.68
N ASP A 91 -0.62 -1.18 14.64
CA ASP A 91 0.30 -2.29 14.40
C ASP A 91 -0.48 -3.51 13.91
N TYR A 92 -0.13 -4.01 12.73
CA TYR A 92 -0.67 -5.24 12.16
C TYR A 92 0.36 -6.36 12.30
N ASN A 93 0.04 -7.35 13.12
CA ASN A 93 0.88 -8.51 13.39
C ASN A 93 0.32 -9.72 12.66
N VAL A 94 0.97 -10.07 11.56
CA VAL A 94 0.72 -11.33 10.86
C VAL A 94 1.53 -12.43 11.56
N GLU A 95 0.85 -13.32 12.28
CA GLU A 95 1.50 -14.42 13.02
C GLU A 95 1.55 -15.73 12.22
N THR A 96 0.77 -15.84 11.15
CA THR A 96 0.73 -16.99 10.24
C THR A 96 1.42 -16.68 8.92
N ASP A 97 2.05 -17.69 8.30
CA ASP A 97 2.52 -17.55 6.93
C ASP A 97 1.34 -17.30 5.97
N LEU A 98 1.43 -16.21 5.20
CA LEU A 98 0.42 -15.79 4.24
C LEU A 98 0.83 -16.14 2.80
N SER A 99 1.54 -17.26 2.61
CA SER A 99 1.97 -17.75 1.28
C SER A 99 0.82 -17.99 0.29
N VAL A 100 -0.42 -18.09 0.77
CA VAL A 100 -1.63 -18.28 -0.05
C VAL A 100 -2.34 -16.97 -0.41
N LEU A 101 -1.86 -15.83 0.10
CA LEU A 101 -2.47 -14.53 -0.15
C LEU A 101 -2.24 -14.11 -1.60
N VAL A 102 -3.33 -13.96 -2.35
CA VAL A 102 -3.28 -13.61 -3.78
C VAL A 102 -3.39 -12.10 -3.98
N ARG A 103 -4.23 -11.43 -3.19
CA ARG A 103 -4.55 -10.00 -3.36
C ARG A 103 -4.50 -9.23 -2.04
N ALA A 104 -3.86 -8.06 -2.06
CA ALA A 104 -3.89 -7.11 -0.96
C ALA A 104 -4.12 -5.67 -1.43
N GLU A 105 -4.88 -4.93 -0.64
CA GLU A 105 -5.10 -3.51 -0.82
C GLU A 105 -4.87 -2.79 0.51
N LEU A 106 -3.93 -1.84 0.51
CA LEU A 106 -3.51 -1.10 1.69
C LEU A 106 -3.70 0.40 1.49
N ASP A 107 -4.69 0.95 2.19
CA ASP A 107 -4.98 2.39 2.29
C ASP A 107 -4.79 2.87 3.72
N MET A 108 -3.53 3.11 4.12
CA MET A 108 -3.21 3.50 5.50
C MET A 108 -2.81 4.97 5.56
N THR A 109 -3.61 5.80 6.25
CA THR A 109 -3.31 7.23 6.42
C THR A 109 -2.35 7.45 7.60
N PRO A 110 -1.43 8.43 7.53
CA PRO A 110 -0.52 8.72 8.65
C PRO A 110 -1.19 9.48 9.79
N GLY A 111 -2.38 10.02 9.55
CA GLY A 111 -3.00 10.95 10.47
C GLY A 111 -4.41 11.32 10.03
N GLU A 112 -4.95 12.32 10.70
CA GLU A 112 -6.30 12.82 10.47
C GLU A 112 -6.25 14.08 9.63
N PHE A 113 -7.24 14.23 8.77
CA PHE A 113 -7.48 15.49 8.09
C PHE A 113 -8.26 16.42 9.00
N ASP A 114 -7.83 17.68 9.08
CA ASP A 114 -8.62 18.71 9.74
C ASP A 114 -9.83 19.13 8.88
N ALA A 115 -10.65 20.02 9.41
CA ALA A 115 -11.83 20.53 8.72
C ALA A 115 -11.52 21.24 7.38
N ASN A 116 -10.26 21.65 7.17
CA ASN A 116 -9.80 22.29 5.93
C ASN A 116 -9.19 21.27 4.96
N GLY A 117 -9.21 19.97 5.29
CA GLY A 117 -8.57 18.93 4.47
C GLY A 117 -7.05 18.93 4.55
N ILE A 118 -6.46 19.54 5.60
CA ILE A 118 -5.02 19.48 5.83
C ILE A 118 -4.72 18.28 6.72
N LEU A 119 -3.81 17.43 6.24
CA LEU A 119 -3.34 16.27 6.97
C LEU A 119 -2.48 16.69 8.17
N ARG A 120 -2.94 16.33 9.37
CA ARG A 120 -2.18 16.54 10.60
C ARG A 120 -1.33 15.31 10.87
N LEU A 121 -0.04 15.44 10.62
CA LEU A 121 0.94 14.42 10.96
C LEU A 121 1.27 14.48 12.45
N ASP A 122 1.36 13.31 13.09
CA ASP A 122 1.92 13.20 14.43
C ASP A 122 3.45 13.24 14.34
N GLY A 123 4.06 14.32 14.81
CA GLY A 123 5.43 14.73 14.46
C GLY A 123 6.56 13.77 14.84
N ASN A 124 6.31 12.80 15.72
CA ASN A 124 7.33 11.86 16.22
C ASN A 124 7.14 10.40 15.78
N SER A 125 6.22 10.10 14.86
CA SER A 125 5.84 8.71 14.57
C SER A 125 6.21 8.19 13.17
N ARG A 126 6.94 8.96 12.36
CA ARG A 126 7.26 8.56 10.97
C ARG A 126 8.05 7.25 10.88
N SER A 127 9.13 7.11 11.65
CA SER A 127 9.93 5.88 11.68
C SER A 127 9.12 4.67 12.16
N LEU A 128 8.17 4.87 13.08
CA LEU A 128 7.26 3.84 13.54
C LEU A 128 6.28 3.41 12.43
N TYR A 129 5.73 4.36 11.68
CA TYR A 129 4.88 4.09 10.53
C TYR A 129 5.64 3.28 9.48
N GLU A 130 6.85 3.70 9.13
CA GLU A 130 7.72 2.96 8.22
C GLU A 130 7.93 1.52 8.68
N GLN A 131 8.32 1.31 9.93
CA GLN A 131 8.55 -0.04 10.47
C GLN A 131 7.30 -0.92 10.36
N ARG A 132 6.12 -0.39 10.69
CA ARG A 132 4.86 -1.13 10.63
C ARG A 132 4.43 -1.45 9.22
N MET A 133 4.52 -0.48 8.31
CA MET A 133 4.19 -0.70 6.90
C MET A 133 5.12 -1.72 6.26
N MET A 134 6.43 -1.62 6.51
CA MET A 134 7.40 -2.56 5.96
C MET A 134 7.25 -3.96 6.56
N LYS A 135 6.91 -4.07 7.85
CA LYS A 135 6.59 -5.35 8.49
C LYS A 135 5.38 -6.01 7.83
N LEU A 136 4.34 -5.25 7.50
CA LEU A 136 3.15 -5.78 6.82
C LEU A 136 3.46 -6.21 5.39
N LEU A 137 4.19 -5.38 4.62
CA LEU A 137 4.59 -5.71 3.25
C LEU A 137 5.48 -6.96 3.18
N LYS A 138 6.38 -7.17 4.15
CA LYS A 138 7.19 -8.39 4.27
C LYS A 138 6.35 -9.65 4.46
N ALA A 139 5.16 -9.53 5.06
CA ALA A 139 4.27 -10.66 5.22
C ALA A 139 3.60 -11.07 3.88
N PHE A 140 3.61 -10.20 2.87
CA PHE A 140 2.92 -10.40 1.58
C PHE A 140 3.90 -10.87 0.50
N HIS A 141 4.75 -11.83 0.84
CA HIS A 141 5.92 -12.21 0.03
C HIS A 141 5.63 -12.98 -1.27
N THR A 142 4.41 -13.50 -1.42
CA THR A 142 3.96 -14.35 -2.54
C THR A 142 2.87 -13.71 -3.39
N ILE A 143 2.49 -12.47 -3.08
CA ILE A 143 1.28 -11.85 -3.62
C ILE A 143 1.35 -11.59 -5.12
N GLU A 144 0.22 -11.78 -5.80
CA GLU A 144 0.10 -11.53 -7.25
C GLU A 144 -0.50 -10.15 -7.58
N ASP A 145 -1.35 -9.63 -6.70
CA ASP A 145 -2.11 -8.39 -6.92
C ASP A 145 -2.00 -7.47 -5.70
N LEU A 146 -1.30 -6.35 -5.86
CA LEU A 146 -1.05 -5.38 -4.79
C LEU A 146 -1.58 -4.00 -5.16
N THR A 147 -2.36 -3.42 -4.26
CA THR A 147 -2.80 -2.03 -4.33
C THR A 147 -2.27 -1.25 -3.13
N LEU A 148 -1.53 -0.17 -3.37
CA LEU A 148 -0.98 0.71 -2.33
C LEU A 148 -1.51 2.13 -2.51
N SER A 149 -1.97 2.74 -1.43
CA SER A 149 -2.34 4.15 -1.41
C SER A 149 -1.13 5.09 -1.56
N VAL A 150 -1.43 6.32 -1.93
CA VAL A 150 -0.48 7.46 -2.01
C VAL A 150 0.35 7.66 -0.76
N TRP A 151 -0.17 7.33 0.41
CA TRP A 151 0.51 7.50 1.68
C TRP A 151 1.81 6.73 1.78
N PHE A 152 1.89 5.56 1.14
CA PHE A 152 3.13 4.80 1.13
C PHE A 152 4.28 5.65 0.62
N PHE A 153 4.08 6.48 -0.39
CA PHE A 153 5.14 7.21 -1.08
C PHE A 153 5.43 8.62 -0.53
N GLU A 154 4.49 9.23 0.18
CA GLU A 154 4.51 10.68 0.46
C GLU A 154 4.91 11.05 1.91
N ILE A 155 4.87 10.11 2.85
CA ILE A 155 5.13 10.42 4.28
C ILE A 155 6.62 10.42 4.63
N ASN A 156 7.43 9.76 3.81
CA ASN A 156 8.70 9.25 4.31
C ASN A 156 9.92 10.06 3.85
N PRO A 157 10.82 10.46 4.77
CA PRO A 157 12.21 10.73 4.45
C PRO A 157 12.96 9.40 4.25
N TRP A 158 12.51 8.58 3.31
CA TRP A 158 13.17 7.31 3.05
C TRP A 158 14.63 7.54 2.69
N ASP A 159 15.52 7.00 3.51
CA ASP A 159 16.84 6.62 3.05
C ASP A 159 16.62 5.39 2.15
N CYS A 160 16.68 5.59 0.83
CA CYS A 160 16.42 4.55 -0.17
C CYS A 160 17.28 3.29 0.05
N SER A 161 18.40 3.41 0.78
CA SER A 161 19.31 2.32 1.10
C SER A 161 18.70 1.21 1.98
N ALA A 162 17.84 1.55 2.94
CA ALA A 162 17.24 0.57 3.87
C ALA A 162 16.07 -0.23 3.26
N ILE A 163 15.54 0.27 2.16
CA ILE A 163 14.31 -0.18 1.51
C ILE A 163 14.60 -1.13 0.36
N TYR A 164 15.74 -0.91 -0.30
CA TYR A 164 16.22 -1.71 -1.42
C TYR A 164 16.06 -3.22 -1.14
N PRO A 165 16.53 -3.78 0.00
CA PRO A 165 16.48 -5.24 0.22
C PRO A 165 15.06 -5.81 0.41
N VAL A 166 14.10 -5.00 0.83
CA VAL A 166 12.75 -5.49 1.18
C VAL A 166 11.86 -5.60 -0.05
N TYR A 167 11.90 -4.61 -0.95
CA TYR A 167 11.16 -4.69 -2.20
C TYR A 167 11.83 -5.62 -3.22
N THR A 168 13.17 -5.75 -3.21
CA THR A 168 13.91 -6.65 -4.12
C THR A 168 13.60 -8.13 -3.87
N THR A 169 13.34 -8.54 -2.62
CA THR A 169 13.21 -9.97 -2.28
C THR A 169 11.77 -10.44 -2.08
N SER A 170 10.85 -9.54 -1.71
CA SER A 170 9.51 -9.90 -1.24
C SER A 170 8.42 -9.86 -2.31
N MET A 171 8.66 -9.38 -3.55
CA MET A 171 7.58 -9.16 -4.53
C MET A 171 7.80 -9.87 -5.87
N CYS A 172 8.52 -11.00 -5.86
CA CYS A 172 8.93 -11.72 -7.07
C CYS A 172 7.80 -12.39 -7.85
N ASN A 173 6.58 -12.45 -7.30
CA ASN A 173 5.39 -13.02 -7.94
C ASN A 173 4.33 -11.97 -8.32
N LEU A 174 4.63 -10.69 -8.11
CA LEU A 174 3.69 -9.62 -8.37
C LEU A 174 3.41 -9.47 -9.87
N ARG A 175 2.13 -9.59 -10.27
CA ARG A 175 1.65 -9.50 -11.65
C ARG A 175 0.84 -8.22 -11.90
N CYS A 176 0.08 -7.80 -10.90
CA CYS A 176 -0.76 -6.61 -10.94
C CYS A 176 -0.36 -5.63 -9.85
N LEU A 177 0.01 -4.41 -10.23
CA LEU A 177 0.39 -3.36 -9.29
C LEU A 177 -0.49 -2.12 -9.51
N ARG A 178 -1.14 -1.65 -8.45
CA ARG A 178 -1.92 -0.42 -8.44
C ARG A 178 -1.40 0.53 -7.37
N LEU A 179 -1.08 1.76 -7.75
CA LEU A 179 -0.46 2.73 -6.85
C LEU A 179 -1.25 4.04 -6.87
N GLY A 180 -1.60 4.55 -5.70
CA GLY A 180 -1.82 6.00 -5.55
C GLY A 180 -0.46 6.69 -5.44
N ALA A 181 -0.28 7.85 -6.08
CA ALA A 181 0.97 8.61 -5.97
C ALA A 181 0.77 10.11 -6.22
N GLY A 182 1.65 10.96 -5.69
CA GLY A 182 1.76 12.36 -6.10
C GLY A 182 2.66 12.58 -7.33
N LEU A 183 3.54 11.62 -7.63
CA LEU A 183 4.59 11.70 -8.65
C LEU A 183 5.57 12.88 -8.46
N ALA A 184 5.74 13.35 -7.22
CA ALA A 184 6.90 14.17 -6.85
C ALA A 184 8.19 13.35 -6.96
N ASP A 185 9.34 14.02 -7.08
CA ASP A 185 10.65 13.42 -7.35
C ASP A 185 10.96 12.16 -6.53
N ARG A 186 10.70 12.21 -5.22
CA ARG A 186 10.91 11.08 -4.32
C ARG A 186 9.95 9.92 -4.63
N SER A 187 8.66 10.20 -4.74
CA SER A 187 7.65 9.18 -5.02
C SER A 187 7.92 8.50 -6.36
N LEU A 188 8.36 9.25 -7.38
CA LEU A 188 8.75 8.70 -8.67
C LEU A 188 9.95 7.74 -8.53
N LYS A 189 11.03 8.16 -7.86
CA LYS A 189 12.21 7.28 -7.62
C LYS A 189 11.84 5.97 -6.94
N MET A 190 10.92 6.03 -5.98
CA MET A 190 10.42 4.87 -5.26
C MET A 190 9.63 3.92 -6.15
N ILE A 191 8.73 4.47 -6.96
CA ILE A 191 7.93 3.69 -7.93
C ILE A 191 8.86 3.03 -8.93
N LEU A 192 9.81 3.78 -9.50
CA LEU A 192 10.79 3.23 -10.44
C LEU A 192 11.60 2.09 -9.82
N ASN A 193 12.07 2.27 -8.57
CA ASN A 193 12.78 1.21 -7.86
C ASN A 193 11.89 -0.03 -7.63
N LEU A 194 10.62 0.15 -7.27
CA LEU A 194 9.67 -0.96 -7.13
C LEU A 194 9.49 -1.72 -8.45
N LEU A 195 9.34 -0.99 -9.56
CA LEU A 195 9.19 -1.57 -10.90
C LEU A 195 10.44 -2.33 -11.34
N MET A 196 11.64 -1.77 -11.14
CA MET A 196 12.90 -2.43 -11.47
C MET A 196 13.11 -3.76 -10.72
N ASN A 197 12.46 -3.91 -9.56
CA ASN A 197 12.55 -5.11 -8.74
C ASN A 197 11.41 -6.11 -8.95
N SER A 198 10.39 -5.74 -9.72
CA SER A 198 9.17 -6.52 -9.91
C SER A 198 9.05 -6.95 -11.38
N LEU A 199 9.95 -7.84 -11.80
CA LEU A 199 10.15 -8.16 -13.22
C LEU A 199 8.99 -8.93 -13.89
N LYS A 200 8.08 -9.51 -13.10
CA LYS A 200 6.90 -10.27 -13.59
C LYS A 200 5.62 -9.43 -13.64
N ILE A 201 5.70 -8.11 -13.44
CA ILE A 201 4.50 -7.27 -13.53
C ILE A 201 3.97 -7.30 -14.96
N GLU A 202 2.69 -7.65 -15.09
CA GLU A 202 1.93 -7.67 -16.34
C GLU A 202 1.06 -6.42 -16.51
N SER A 203 0.60 -5.86 -15.39
CA SER A 203 -0.31 -4.70 -15.36
C SER A 203 0.10 -3.69 -14.31
N LEU A 204 0.27 -2.44 -14.71
CA LEU A 204 0.54 -1.29 -13.85
C LEU A 204 -0.59 -0.27 -13.96
N VAL A 205 -1.14 0.16 -12.82
CA VAL A 205 -2.05 1.31 -12.74
C VAL A 205 -1.53 2.31 -11.72
N ILE A 206 -1.44 3.57 -12.09
CA ILE A 206 -1.05 4.66 -11.19
C ILE A 206 -2.18 5.70 -11.17
N GLU A 207 -2.66 6.03 -9.99
CA GLU A 207 -3.66 7.06 -9.76
C GLU A 207 -3.01 8.28 -9.11
N ILE A 208 -2.92 9.38 -9.86
CA ILE A 208 -2.33 10.63 -9.41
C ILE A 208 -3.35 11.38 -8.55
N ASN A 209 -3.07 11.45 -7.24
CA ASN A 209 -4.03 11.96 -6.26
C ASN A 209 -3.83 13.46 -6.01
N LYS A 210 -4.73 14.28 -6.55
CA LYS A 210 -4.63 15.76 -6.57
C LYS A 210 -4.89 16.41 -5.21
N ALA A 211 -5.82 15.83 -4.43
CA ALA A 211 -6.47 16.51 -3.30
C ALA A 211 -5.65 16.56 -2.01
N ILE A 212 -4.58 15.76 -1.90
CA ILE A 212 -3.77 15.66 -0.67
C ILE A 212 -2.74 16.80 -0.58
N PHE A 213 -2.42 17.43 -1.71
CA PHE A 213 -1.46 18.52 -1.82
C PHE A 213 -2.21 19.84 -2.02
N THR A 214 -2.84 20.34 -0.96
CA THR A 214 -3.58 21.62 -0.97
C THR A 214 -2.68 22.85 -0.83
N THR A 215 -1.36 22.70 -0.75
CA THR A 215 -0.49 23.85 -0.98
C THR A 215 -0.69 24.32 -2.42
N PRO A 216 -1.00 25.61 -2.65
CA PRO A 216 -1.18 26.12 -4.01
C PRO A 216 0.07 25.73 -4.80
N PRO A 217 -0.09 25.28 -6.06
CA PRO A 217 1.06 24.97 -6.88
C PRO A 217 1.96 26.19 -6.84
N SER A 218 3.14 26.07 -6.23
CA SER A 218 4.21 26.98 -6.57
C SER A 218 4.27 26.93 -8.10
N PRO A 219 4.25 28.07 -8.81
CA PRO A 219 4.33 28.07 -10.27
C PRO A 219 5.62 27.42 -10.80
N TYR A 220 6.47 26.92 -9.90
CA TYR A 220 7.85 26.48 -10.10
C TYR A 220 8.16 25.06 -9.59
N TRP A 221 7.17 24.19 -9.30
CA TRP A 221 7.48 22.77 -9.02
C TRP A 221 8.14 22.06 -10.23
N ASP A 222 7.93 22.59 -11.44
CA ASP A 222 8.56 22.17 -12.68
C ASP A 222 9.45 23.29 -13.27
N GLU A 223 10.01 24.18 -12.46
CA GLU A 223 11.03 25.09 -12.97
C GLU A 223 12.26 24.24 -13.32
N VAL A 224 12.35 23.95 -14.61
CA VAL A 224 13.39 23.27 -15.37
C VAL A 224 14.76 23.36 -14.70
N ASP A 225 14.98 22.50 -13.71
CA ASP A 225 16.34 22.22 -13.29
C ASP A 225 16.81 21.09 -14.22
N LEU A 226 17.56 21.46 -15.25
CA LEU A 226 18.17 20.49 -16.17
C LEU A 226 19.04 19.47 -15.42
N THR A 227 19.43 19.75 -14.16
CA THR A 227 20.11 18.81 -13.29
C THR A 227 19.18 17.70 -12.76
N THR A 228 17.88 17.92 -12.54
CA THR A 228 16.95 16.85 -12.13
C THR A 228 16.72 15.85 -13.24
N ARG A 229 16.59 16.29 -14.50
CA ARG A 229 16.50 15.38 -15.66
C ARG A 229 17.74 14.50 -15.80
N ALA A 230 18.94 15.08 -15.71
CA ALA A 230 20.20 14.34 -15.73
C ALA A 230 20.30 13.35 -14.54
N ASN A 231 19.71 13.69 -13.38
CA ASN A 231 19.61 12.79 -12.22
C ASN A 231 18.61 11.64 -12.41
N TYR A 232 17.65 11.73 -13.32
CA TYR A 232 16.72 10.64 -13.62
C TYR A 232 17.26 9.72 -14.70
N GLU A 233 17.78 10.30 -15.79
CA GLU A 233 18.46 9.54 -16.83
C GLU A 233 19.61 8.72 -16.21
N SER A 234 20.35 9.29 -15.25
CA SER A 234 21.38 8.54 -14.51
C SER A 234 20.85 7.35 -13.68
N LEU A 235 19.60 7.34 -13.19
CA LEU A 235 19.06 6.20 -12.41
C LEU A 235 19.03 4.89 -13.19
N TRP A 236 18.85 4.96 -14.51
CA TRP A 236 18.87 3.78 -15.40
C TRP A 236 19.96 3.85 -16.48
N GLU A 237 20.83 4.89 -16.48
CA GLU A 237 22.00 5.01 -17.36
C GLU A 237 23.34 4.82 -16.62
N THR A 238 23.43 5.00 -15.30
CA THR A 238 24.71 4.94 -14.53
C THR A 238 24.98 3.65 -13.76
N GLN A 239 24.13 2.62 -13.86
CA GLN A 239 24.46 1.31 -13.29
C GLN A 239 25.15 0.42 -14.33
N GLU A 240 26.07 -0.41 -13.85
CA GLU A 240 27.03 -1.19 -14.65
C GLU A 240 26.45 -1.75 -15.98
N PRO A 241 27.27 -1.82 -17.05
CA PRO A 241 26.83 -2.13 -18.43
C PRO A 241 26.19 -3.53 -18.64
N TYR A 242 25.88 -4.27 -17.58
CA TYR A 242 25.39 -5.64 -17.60
C TYR A 242 23.98 -5.85 -17.01
N VAL A 243 23.34 -4.84 -16.39
CA VAL A 243 21.96 -5.00 -15.84
C VAL A 243 20.98 -4.09 -16.59
N GLN A 244 20.52 -4.55 -17.76
CA GLN A 244 19.32 -3.98 -18.36
C GLN A 244 18.10 -4.47 -17.57
N TYR A 245 17.48 -3.58 -16.80
CA TYR A 245 16.20 -3.85 -16.14
C TYR A 245 15.07 -3.85 -17.18
N MET A 246 15.04 -4.87 -18.02
CA MET A 246 14.01 -5.04 -19.04
C MET A 246 12.78 -5.67 -18.40
N MET A 247 11.69 -4.92 -18.37
CA MET A 247 10.38 -5.44 -17.99
C MET A 247 9.81 -6.23 -19.16
N HIS A 248 9.99 -7.54 -19.10
CA HIS A 248 9.64 -8.46 -20.18
C HIS A 248 8.16 -8.87 -20.20
N GLU A 249 7.41 -8.60 -19.13
CA GLU A 249 6.03 -9.08 -18.98
C GLU A 249 4.98 -7.96 -18.95
N LEU A 250 5.39 -6.69 -18.84
CA LEU A 250 4.46 -5.56 -18.72
C LEU A 250 3.73 -5.30 -20.03
N LYS A 251 2.45 -5.68 -20.09
CA LYS A 251 1.57 -5.54 -21.25
C LYS A 251 0.67 -4.31 -21.16
N PHE A 252 0.28 -3.93 -19.96
CA PHE A 252 -0.67 -2.84 -19.73
C PHE A 252 -0.12 -1.84 -18.70
N ALA A 253 -0.13 -0.57 -19.09
CA ALA A 253 0.15 0.54 -18.18
C ALA A 253 -0.95 1.60 -18.30
N GLU A 254 -1.46 2.07 -17.16
CA GLU A 254 -2.43 3.15 -17.09
C GLU A 254 -2.03 4.15 -16.00
N VAL A 255 -1.92 5.43 -16.36
CA VAL A 255 -1.67 6.53 -15.44
C VAL A 255 -2.86 7.48 -15.51
N ARG A 256 -3.58 7.62 -14.39
CA ARG A 256 -4.78 8.43 -14.26
C ARG A 256 -4.48 9.72 -13.51
N GLY A 257 -5.17 10.80 -13.86
CA GLY A 257 -5.08 12.09 -13.18
C GLY A 257 -3.89 12.94 -13.63
N VAL A 258 -3.34 12.68 -14.82
CA VAL A 258 -2.18 13.37 -15.39
C VAL A 258 -2.40 14.88 -15.51
N GLN A 259 -1.33 15.66 -15.36
CA GLN A 259 -1.35 17.13 -15.38
C GLN A 259 -0.36 17.73 -16.39
N GLY A 260 0.44 16.90 -17.05
CA GLY A 260 1.49 17.34 -17.97
C GLY A 260 2.79 17.73 -17.28
N ARG A 261 3.06 17.21 -16.06
CA ARG A 261 4.29 17.49 -15.30
C ARG A 261 5.48 16.74 -15.89
N LEU A 262 6.70 17.25 -15.66
CA LEU A 262 7.92 16.62 -16.18
C LEU A 262 8.06 15.18 -15.67
N ASN A 263 7.78 14.95 -14.38
CA ASN A 263 7.88 13.62 -13.76
C ASN A 263 6.93 12.59 -14.38
N GLU A 264 5.77 13.00 -14.87
CA GLU A 264 4.84 12.14 -15.59
C GLU A 264 5.45 11.71 -16.94
N LEU A 265 6.10 12.66 -17.64
CA LEU A 265 6.82 12.38 -18.88
C LEU A 265 8.04 11.48 -18.65
N VAL A 266 8.75 11.67 -17.54
CA VAL A 266 9.89 10.83 -17.14
C VAL A 266 9.44 9.39 -16.89
N LEU A 267 8.32 9.19 -16.19
CA LEU A 267 7.72 7.87 -16.00
C LEU A 267 7.33 7.23 -17.34
N LEU A 268 6.67 8.00 -18.23
CA LEU A 268 6.32 7.52 -19.58
C LEU A 268 7.57 7.11 -20.36
N GLN A 269 8.62 7.93 -20.34
CA GLN A 269 9.88 7.65 -21.02
C GLN A 269 10.52 6.36 -20.50
N PHE A 270 10.52 6.16 -19.16
CA PHE A 270 11.00 4.94 -18.55
C PHE A 270 10.22 3.71 -19.04
N LEU A 271 8.88 3.75 -18.99
CA LEU A 271 8.03 2.64 -19.45
C LEU A 271 8.29 2.31 -20.93
N LEU A 272 8.38 3.33 -21.79
CA LEU A 272 8.62 3.13 -23.23
C LEU A 272 10.03 2.59 -23.54
N LYS A 273 11.03 2.93 -22.72
CA LYS A 273 12.41 2.45 -22.89
C LYS A 273 12.62 1.05 -22.35
N GLN A 274 12.00 0.72 -21.20
CA GLN A 274 12.30 -0.50 -20.44
C GLN A 274 11.28 -1.63 -20.65
N CYS A 275 10.11 -1.37 -21.22
CA CYS A 275 9.09 -2.38 -21.48
C CYS A 275 9.08 -2.80 -22.96
N THR A 276 9.45 -4.05 -23.23
CA THR A 276 9.53 -4.56 -24.62
C THR A 276 8.21 -5.12 -25.16
N VAL A 277 7.25 -5.45 -24.29
CA VAL A 277 5.99 -6.12 -24.65
C VAL A 277 4.75 -5.27 -24.34
N LEU A 278 4.92 -3.95 -24.16
CA LEU A 278 3.84 -3.05 -23.79
C LEU A 278 2.80 -2.97 -24.93
N GLU A 279 1.62 -3.51 -24.71
CA GLU A 279 0.52 -3.55 -25.69
C GLU A 279 -0.35 -2.30 -25.61
N LYS A 280 -0.56 -1.79 -24.38
CA LYS A 280 -1.44 -0.64 -24.11
C LYS A 280 -0.82 0.27 -23.05
N CYS A 281 -0.81 1.56 -23.34
CA CYS A 281 -0.33 2.61 -22.45
C CYS A 281 -1.32 3.77 -22.47
N TYR A 282 -1.96 4.07 -21.35
CA TYR A 282 -2.94 5.14 -21.21
C TYR A 282 -2.46 6.18 -20.21
N PHE A 283 -2.47 7.45 -20.61
CA PHE A 283 -2.23 8.60 -19.73
C PHE A 283 -3.48 9.48 -19.83
N THR A 284 -4.31 9.46 -18.80
CA THR A 284 -5.69 10.02 -18.80
C THR A 284 -5.93 10.96 -17.65
#